data_AF-A0A9Q0K600-F1
#
_entry.id   AF-A0A9Q0K600-F1
#
_cell.length_a   1.000
_cell.length_b   1.000
_cell.length_c   1.000
_cell.angle_alpha   90.00
_cell.angle_beta   90.00
_cell.angle_gamma   90.00
#
_symmetry.space_group_name_H-M   'P 1'
#
loop_
_entity.id
_entity.type
_entity.pdbx_description
1 polymer ?
#
loop_
_entity_poly.entity_id
_entity_poly.type
_entity_poly.pdbx_seq_one_letter_code
_entity_poly.pdbx_strand_id
1 'polypeptide(L)'
;MEKAFWDGVAESMKQDNPTYGRVVELMKEVREELCNMVPQSWKQEILEAFDLDILAEMLISGSHDMVYLGKILEYALVTLQKLSASATEEEIKKTHNKLLNELGEIAQAAEKSKFILAIIKGLRFVLEQIQELKREISKARIRKIEPLIKGPAGLEYLRKAFANHYGSPSDALISLSLTVQWLSSVKPSGELEWEEHTDSLSSLPNRHASSSQGLPSATLKTGGSILMPSNRSQAVSSPSTSTTAAGNQQPECKGERLDLLVRLGLLKLASGIEGLKLETLPETLKLNLSRLRAVQAQLQKITVIFFSLPF
;
A
#
# COMPACT_ATOMS: atom_id res chain seq x y z
N MET A 1 0.04 23.18 -0.32
CA MET A 1 -1.10 23.29 0.59
C MET A 1 -0.64 23.31 2.05
N GLU A 2 0.21 22.38 2.48
CA GLU A 2 0.74 22.31 3.87
C GLU A 2 1.47 23.59 4.35
N LYS A 3 2.34 24.18 3.51
CA LYS A 3 3.05 25.41 3.88
C LYS A 3 2.09 26.57 4.19
N ALA A 4 1.07 26.76 3.35
CA ALA A 4 0.05 27.80 3.54
C ALA A 4 -0.77 27.59 4.82
N PHE A 5 -0.99 26.33 5.21
CA PHE A 5 -1.64 26.02 6.49
C PHE A 5 -0.79 26.51 7.68
N TRP A 6 0.48 26.11 7.75
CA TRP A 6 1.37 26.51 8.85
C TRP A 6 1.67 28.01 8.86
N ASP A 7 1.75 28.65 7.69
CA ASP A 7 1.87 30.11 7.59
C ASP A 7 0.63 30.80 8.19
N GLY A 8 -0.58 30.29 7.91
CA GLY A 8 -1.82 30.79 8.53
C GLY A 8 -1.88 30.59 10.05
N VAL A 9 -1.39 29.44 10.55
CA VAL A 9 -1.25 29.19 11.99
C VAL A 9 -0.27 30.18 12.62
N ALA A 10 0.88 30.44 11.97
CA ALA A 10 1.85 31.43 12.43
C ALA A 10 1.28 32.85 12.48
N GLU A 11 0.54 33.23 11.45
CA GLU A 11 -0.04 34.56 11.32
C GLU A 11 -1.12 34.81 12.39
N SER A 12 -1.94 33.82 12.71
CA SER A 12 -2.96 33.91 13.77
C SER A 12 -2.37 34.18 15.17
N MET A 13 -1.13 33.77 15.42
CA MET A 13 -0.42 34.02 16.68
C MET A 13 0.40 35.32 16.67
N LYS A 14 0.62 35.94 15.51
CA LYS A 14 1.37 37.21 15.38
C LYS A 14 0.50 38.46 15.48
N GLN A 15 -0.83 38.31 15.35
CA GLN A 15 -1.78 39.41 15.43
C GLN A 15 -1.74 40.10 16.81
N ASP A 16 -2.13 41.37 16.87
CA ASP A 16 -2.14 42.19 18.10
C ASP A 16 -3.00 41.56 19.22
N ASN A 17 -4.03 40.80 18.84
CA ASN A 17 -4.76 39.87 19.70
C ASN A 17 -4.47 38.43 19.25
N PRO A 18 -3.45 37.76 19.80
CA PRO A 18 -3.03 36.44 19.33
C PRO A 18 -4.12 35.39 19.60
N THR A 19 -4.52 34.68 18.55
CA THR A 19 -5.56 33.65 18.64
C THR A 19 -4.90 32.26 18.69
N TYR A 20 -4.73 31.72 19.89
CA TYR A 20 -4.09 30.41 20.09
C TYR A 20 -5.03 29.21 19.94
N GLY A 21 -6.32 29.43 19.66
CA GLY A 21 -7.31 28.36 19.52
C GLY A 21 -6.89 27.27 18.52
N ARG A 22 -6.23 27.65 17.43
CA ARG A 22 -5.75 26.69 16.43
C ARG A 22 -4.64 25.76 16.95
N VAL A 23 -3.79 26.24 17.85
CA VAL A 23 -2.75 25.44 18.52
C VAL A 23 -3.38 24.42 19.47
N VAL A 24 -4.40 24.85 20.24
CA VAL A 24 -5.15 23.97 21.13
C VAL A 24 -5.90 22.89 20.35
N GLU A 25 -6.51 23.25 19.21
CA GLU A 25 -7.14 22.28 18.30
C GLU A 25 -6.14 21.25 17.77
N LEU A 26 -4.94 21.68 17.35
CA LEU A 26 -3.90 20.76 16.88
C LEU A 26 -3.40 19.83 17.99
N MET A 27 -3.26 20.34 19.23
CA MET A 27 -2.92 19.49 20.38
C MET A 27 -4.02 18.49 20.73
N LYS A 28 -5.29 18.90 20.58
CA LYS A 28 -6.42 17.98 20.71
C LYS A 28 -6.35 16.87 19.65
N GLU A 29 -6.04 17.21 18.40
CA GLU A 29 -5.86 16.24 17.32
C GLU A 29 -4.71 15.27 17.63
N VAL A 30 -3.54 15.77 18.08
CA VAL A 30 -2.43 14.93 18.52
C VAL A 30 -2.86 13.95 19.61
N ARG A 31 -3.58 14.43 20.63
CA ARG A 31 -4.09 13.60 21.73
C ARG A 31 -5.06 12.51 21.24
N GLU A 32 -6.03 12.88 20.43
CA GLU A 32 -7.03 11.96 19.89
C GLU A 32 -6.39 10.88 19.01
N GLU A 33 -5.43 11.27 18.17
CA GLU A 33 -4.72 10.34 17.31
C GLU A 33 -3.83 9.37 18.08
N LEU A 34 -3.13 9.84 19.12
CA LEU A 34 -2.40 8.96 20.03
C LEU A 34 -3.35 7.96 20.71
N CYS A 35 -4.48 8.43 21.25
CA CYS A 35 -5.51 7.59 21.87
C CYS A 35 -6.08 6.52 20.92
N ASN A 36 -6.13 6.78 19.62
CA ASN A 36 -6.59 5.81 18.62
C ASN A 36 -5.56 4.71 18.32
N MET A 37 -4.27 4.98 18.57
CA MET A 37 -3.17 4.06 18.27
C MET A 37 -2.74 3.22 19.48
N VAL A 38 -2.97 3.70 20.71
CA VAL A 38 -2.53 3.00 21.93
C VAL A 38 -3.52 1.94 22.44
N PRO A 39 -3.03 0.96 23.23
CA PRO A 39 -3.90 0.07 24.01
C PRO A 39 -4.78 0.85 25.01
N GLN A 40 -5.92 0.26 25.38
CA GLN A 40 -6.88 0.89 26.31
C GLN A 40 -6.25 1.26 27.67
N SER A 41 -5.26 0.49 28.13
CA SER A 41 -4.54 0.75 29.38
C SER A 41 -3.80 2.08 29.42
N TRP A 42 -3.43 2.66 28.27
CA TRP A 42 -2.63 3.90 28.20
C TRP A 42 -3.48 5.13 27.90
N LYS A 43 -4.75 4.97 27.52
CA LYS A 43 -5.59 6.09 27.11
C LYS A 43 -5.80 7.09 28.23
N GLN A 44 -6.05 6.59 29.44
CA GLN A 44 -6.25 7.45 30.61
C GLN A 44 -5.00 8.27 30.94
N GLU A 45 -3.82 7.64 30.89
CA GLU A 45 -2.52 8.31 31.11
C GLU A 45 -2.27 9.43 30.08
N ILE A 46 -2.65 9.21 28.82
CA ILE A 46 -2.53 10.23 27.76
C ILE A 46 -3.52 11.37 27.96
N LEU A 47 -4.76 11.08 28.38
CA LEU A 47 -5.75 12.12 28.66
C LEU A 47 -5.32 13.02 29.83
N GLU A 48 -4.71 12.43 30.86
CA GLU A 48 -4.16 13.16 32.01
C GLU A 48 -2.91 13.98 31.67
N ALA A 49 -2.04 13.45 30.80
CA ALA A 49 -0.85 14.17 30.35
C ALA A 49 -1.15 15.35 29.41
N PHE A 50 -2.24 15.27 28.63
CA PHE A 50 -2.69 16.34 27.74
C PHE A 50 -3.89 17.09 28.32
N ASP A 51 -3.65 17.85 29.38
CA ASP A 51 -4.62 18.83 29.89
C ASP A 51 -4.65 20.05 28.95
N LEU A 52 -5.71 20.09 28.14
CA LEU A 52 -5.94 21.15 27.16
C LEU A 52 -6.48 22.43 27.79
N ASP A 53 -7.09 22.35 28.97
CA ASP A 53 -7.63 23.51 29.67
C ASP A 53 -6.47 24.33 30.25
N ILE A 54 -5.50 23.66 30.87
CA ILE A 54 -4.23 24.27 31.32
C ILE A 54 -3.46 24.85 30.12
N LEU A 55 -3.41 24.13 28.99
CA LEU A 55 -2.75 24.62 27.78
C LEU A 55 -3.42 25.89 27.25
N ALA A 56 -4.76 25.93 27.19
CA ALA A 56 -5.51 27.08 26.72
C ALA A 56 -5.32 28.29 27.65
N GLU A 57 -5.40 28.08 28.96
CA GLU A 57 -5.20 29.13 29.96
C GLU A 57 -3.78 29.71 29.90
N MET A 58 -2.76 28.86 29.77
CA MET A 58 -1.37 29.30 29.63
C MET A 58 -1.16 30.15 28.37
N LEU A 59 -1.71 29.72 27.23
CA LEU A 59 -1.59 30.45 25.97
C LEU A 59 -2.31 31.80 26.02
N ILE A 60 -3.47 31.89 26.69
CA ILE A 60 -4.25 33.13 26.85
C ILE A 60 -3.57 34.10 27.84
N SER A 61 -3.01 33.58 28.93
CA SER A 61 -2.36 34.39 29.97
C SER A 61 -1.06 35.06 29.50
N GLY A 62 -0.52 34.65 28.34
CA GLY A 62 0.72 35.21 27.80
C GLY A 62 1.95 34.86 28.65
N SER A 63 1.83 33.95 29.62
CA SER A 63 2.99 33.28 30.21
C SER A 63 3.59 32.43 29.11
N HIS A 64 4.74 32.85 28.56
CA HIS A 64 5.45 32.12 27.51
C HIS A 64 6.15 30.89 28.11
N ASP A 65 5.43 30.11 28.91
CA ASP A 65 5.95 28.98 29.65
C ASP A 65 6.14 27.79 28.70
N MET A 66 7.22 27.90 27.91
CA MET A 66 7.73 26.89 26.99
C MET A 66 7.94 25.53 27.67
N VAL A 67 8.03 25.50 29.00
CA VAL A 67 8.28 24.29 29.77
C VAL A 67 7.08 23.34 29.68
N TYR A 68 5.84 23.82 29.80
CA TYR A 68 4.68 22.92 29.78
C TYR A 68 4.36 22.42 28.37
N LEU A 69 4.42 23.29 27.35
CA LEU A 69 4.26 22.87 25.96
C LEU A 69 5.37 21.89 25.55
N GLY A 70 6.61 22.17 25.96
CA GLY A 70 7.75 21.27 25.78
C GLY A 70 7.50 19.89 26.40
N LYS A 71 7.00 19.86 27.64
CA LYS A 71 6.63 18.61 28.33
C LYS A 71 5.54 17.81 27.60
N ILE A 72 4.49 18.47 27.09
CA ILE A 72 3.44 17.79 26.32
C ILE A 72 4.01 17.20 25.03
N LEU A 73 4.79 17.99 24.29
CA LEU A 73 5.42 17.51 23.05
C LEU A 73 6.40 16.37 23.32
N GLU A 74 7.19 16.47 24.40
CA GLU A 74 8.10 15.41 24.84
C GLU A 74 7.34 14.13 25.19
N TYR A 75 6.26 14.24 25.96
CA TYR A 75 5.40 13.10 26.30
C TYR A 75 4.79 12.45 25.04
N ALA A 76 4.31 13.26 24.09
CA ALA A 76 3.82 12.78 22.80
C ALA A 76 4.88 11.96 22.07
N LEU A 77 6.11 12.48 22.02
CA LEU A 77 7.23 11.84 21.31
C LEU A 77 7.71 10.56 22.00
N VAL A 78 7.79 10.54 23.33
CA VAL A 78 8.11 9.33 24.09
C VAL A 78 7.03 8.27 23.87
N THR A 79 5.76 8.66 23.83
CA THR A 79 4.66 7.74 23.55
C THR A 79 4.75 7.18 22.12
N LEU A 80 5.07 8.01 21.14
CA LEU A 80 5.30 7.59 19.76
C LEU A 80 6.49 6.62 19.64
N GLN A 81 7.56 6.87 20.38
CA GLN A 81 8.72 5.98 20.44
C GLN A 81 8.35 4.61 21.03
N LYS A 82 7.53 4.58 22.10
CA LYS A 82 7.06 3.30 22.68
C LYS A 82 6.18 2.48 21.74
N LEU A 83 5.52 3.14 20.78
CA LEU A 83 4.63 2.49 19.81
C LEU A 83 5.34 2.07 18.52
N SER A 84 6.52 2.63 18.24
CA SER A 84 7.25 2.34 17.02
C SER A 84 7.89 0.96 17.05
N ALA A 85 8.26 0.46 15.87
CA ALA A 85 8.99 -0.80 15.79
C ALA A 85 10.41 -0.62 16.35
N SER A 86 10.94 -1.64 17.03
CA SER A 86 12.31 -1.64 17.56
C SER A 86 13.38 -1.31 16.50
N ALA A 87 13.12 -1.60 15.22
CA ALA A 87 14.03 -1.26 14.13
C ALA A 87 14.09 0.24 13.78
N THR A 88 13.03 1.00 14.07
CA THR A 88 12.90 2.45 13.80
C THR A 88 13.15 3.31 15.04
N GLU A 89 13.24 2.68 16.21
CA GLU A 89 13.36 3.35 17.51
C GLU A 89 14.60 4.25 17.61
N GLU A 90 15.78 3.76 17.19
CA GLU A 90 17.03 4.52 17.26
C GLU A 90 17.07 5.73 16.30
N GLU A 91 16.46 5.60 15.12
CA GLU A 91 16.33 6.70 14.17
C GLU A 91 15.39 7.78 14.72
N ILE A 92 14.25 7.37 15.29
CA ILE A 92 13.28 8.27 15.94
C ILE A 92 13.93 8.97 17.14
N LYS A 93 14.73 8.26 17.94
CA LYS A 93 15.44 8.85 19.09
C LYS A 93 16.44 9.93 18.64
N LYS A 94 17.15 9.69 17.54
CA LYS A 94 18.10 10.67 16.98
C LYS A 94 17.37 11.90 16.45
N THR A 95 16.26 11.74 15.73
CA THR A 95 15.47 12.87 15.21
C THR A 95 14.78 13.63 16.33
N HIS A 96 14.31 12.94 17.37
CA HIS A 96 13.75 13.52 18.58
C HIS A 96 14.75 14.40 19.33
N ASN A 97 15.94 13.87 19.65
CA ASN A 97 16.99 14.62 20.33
C ASN A 97 17.44 15.84 19.52
N LYS A 98 17.53 15.69 18.20
CA LYS A 98 17.82 16.81 17.29
C LYS A 98 16.75 17.90 17.39
N LEU A 99 15.47 17.53 17.39
CA LEU A 99 14.38 18.50 17.52
C LEU A 99 14.41 19.20 18.88
N LEU A 100 14.59 18.46 19.98
CA LEU A 100 14.64 19.07 21.31
C LEU A 100 15.78 20.07 21.45
N ASN A 101 16.96 19.76 20.88
CA ASN A 101 18.08 20.70 20.83
C ASN A 101 17.71 21.95 20.01
N GLU A 102 17.14 21.78 18.81
CA GLU A 102 16.72 22.90 17.97
C GLU A 102 15.62 23.75 18.63
N LEU A 103 14.68 23.13 19.35
CA LEU A 103 13.63 23.83 20.09
C LEU A 103 14.20 24.60 21.29
N GLY A 104 15.15 23.99 22.00
CA GLY A 104 15.86 24.60 23.12
C GLY A 104 16.66 25.83 22.70
N GLU A 105 17.37 25.76 21.56
CA GLU A 105 18.10 26.89 20.98
C GLU A 105 17.15 28.04 20.57
N ILE A 106 16.00 27.73 19.98
CA ILE A 106 15.00 28.73 19.59
C ILE A 106 14.35 29.37 20.84
N ALA A 107 14.16 28.61 21.91
CA ALA A 107 13.51 29.04 23.14
C ALA A 107 14.38 29.95 24.03
N GLN A 108 15.72 29.92 23.91
CA GLN A 108 16.61 30.78 24.69
C GLN A 108 16.54 32.27 24.32
N ALA A 109 15.88 32.62 23.21
CA ALA A 109 15.69 34.00 22.78
C ALA A 109 14.29 34.50 23.17
N ALA A 110 14.23 35.60 23.92
CA ALA A 110 13.00 36.20 24.47
C ALA A 110 12.03 36.84 23.43
N GLU A 111 12.10 36.43 22.16
CA GLU A 111 11.28 36.98 21.08
C GLU A 111 10.02 36.14 20.83
N LYS A 112 8.85 36.79 20.83
CA LYS A 112 7.55 36.18 20.50
C LYS A 112 7.55 35.45 19.15
N SER A 113 8.29 35.97 18.17
CA SER A 113 8.42 35.37 16.83
C SER A 113 9.11 33.99 16.88
N LYS A 114 10.12 33.83 17.74
CA LYS A 114 10.86 32.58 17.93
C LYS A 114 10.04 31.57 18.73
N PHE A 115 9.26 32.03 19.71
CA PHE A 115 8.25 31.21 20.39
C PHE A 115 7.27 30.56 19.40
N ILE A 116 6.65 31.36 18.55
CA ILE A 116 5.70 30.87 17.53
C ILE A 116 6.36 29.85 16.59
N LEU A 117 7.61 30.11 16.17
CA LEU A 117 8.37 29.19 15.34
C LEU A 117 8.62 27.84 16.04
N ALA A 118 8.94 27.86 17.34
CA ALA A 118 9.14 26.64 18.11
C ALA A 118 7.84 25.82 18.24
N ILE A 119 6.70 26.45 18.54
CA ILE A 119 5.40 25.76 18.61
C ILE A 119 5.08 25.06 17.29
N ILE A 120 5.17 25.80 16.18
CA ILE A 120 4.86 25.28 14.85
C ILE A 120 5.77 24.11 14.51
N LYS A 121 7.07 24.25 14.76
CA LYS A 121 8.05 23.21 14.46
C LYS A 121 7.83 21.95 15.29
N GLY A 122 7.55 22.10 16.58
CA GLY A 122 7.25 20.99 17.48
C GLY A 122 5.98 20.23 17.09
N LEU A 123 4.86 20.96 16.90
CA LEU A 123 3.58 20.37 16.48
C LEU A 123 3.67 19.69 15.12
N ARG A 124 4.28 20.36 14.15
CA ARG A 124 4.47 19.80 12.81
C ARG A 124 5.21 18.47 12.88
N PHE A 125 6.30 18.42 13.64
CA PHE A 125 7.06 17.18 13.77
C PHE A 125 6.24 16.07 14.43
N VAL A 126 5.54 16.33 15.53
CA VAL A 126 4.71 15.32 16.19
C VAL A 126 3.63 14.77 15.25
N LEU A 127 2.96 15.64 14.51
CA LEU A 127 1.95 15.22 13.52
C LEU A 127 2.56 14.40 12.38
N GLU A 128 3.72 14.78 11.87
CA GLU A 128 4.45 14.00 10.87
C GLU A 128 4.83 12.60 11.40
N GLN A 129 5.32 12.51 12.65
CA GLN A 129 5.63 11.24 13.30
C GLN A 129 4.38 10.36 13.51
N ILE A 130 3.24 10.96 13.87
CA ILE A 130 1.95 10.25 13.96
C ILE A 130 1.56 9.63 12.61
N GLN A 131 1.69 10.38 11.51
CA GLN A 131 1.34 9.89 10.17
C GLN A 131 2.26 8.74 9.73
N GLU A 132 3.56 8.85 10.03
CA GLU A 132 4.52 7.78 9.80
C GLU A 132 4.14 6.52 10.57
N LEU A 133 3.87 6.66 11.87
CA LEU A 133 3.50 5.56 12.74
C LEU A 133 2.19 4.87 12.30
N LYS A 134 1.17 5.64 11.88
CA LYS A 134 -0.05 5.08 11.29
C LYS A 134 0.25 4.20 10.07
N ARG A 135 1.18 4.64 9.22
CA ARG A 135 1.62 3.87 8.04
C ARG A 135 2.35 2.60 8.47
N GLU A 136 3.21 2.65 9.48
CA GLU A 136 3.87 1.46 10.02
C GLU A 136 2.89 0.46 10.63
N ILE A 137 1.96 0.93 11.47
CA ILE A 137 0.93 0.09 12.10
C ILE A 137 0.06 -0.58 11.04
N SER A 138 -0.38 0.16 10.03
CA SER A 138 -1.19 -0.41 8.94
C SER A 138 -0.41 -1.48 8.15
N LYS A 139 0.86 -1.21 7.83
CA LYS A 139 1.76 -2.18 7.18
C LYS A 139 1.96 -3.43 8.04
N ALA A 140 2.15 -3.27 9.35
CA ALA A 140 2.30 -4.38 10.29
C ALA A 140 1.02 -5.22 10.39
N ARG A 141 -0.16 -4.57 10.45
CA ARG A 141 -1.46 -5.25 10.42
C ARG A 141 -1.66 -6.04 9.13
N ILE A 142 -1.33 -5.47 7.98
CA ILE A 142 -1.39 -6.17 6.69
C ILE A 142 -0.47 -7.38 6.70
N ARG A 143 0.79 -7.23 7.13
CA ARG A 143 1.75 -8.35 7.25
C ARG A 143 1.26 -9.46 8.18
N LYS A 144 0.54 -9.12 9.26
CA LYS A 144 -0.06 -10.12 10.17
C LYS A 144 -1.20 -10.90 9.52
N ILE A 145 -1.97 -10.24 8.64
CA ILE A 145 -3.11 -10.87 7.93
C ILE A 145 -2.66 -11.60 6.66
N GLU A 146 -1.54 -11.19 6.06
CA GLU A 146 -0.96 -11.80 4.86
C GLU A 146 -0.89 -13.35 4.90
N PRO A 147 -0.38 -14.01 5.96
CA PRO A 147 -0.35 -15.48 6.01
C PRO A 147 -1.75 -16.10 6.09
N LEU A 148 -2.75 -15.40 6.66
CA LEU A 148 -4.13 -15.89 6.69
C LEU A 148 -4.78 -15.84 5.30
N ILE A 149 -4.50 -14.79 4.53
CA ILE A 149 -4.96 -14.66 3.15
C ILE A 149 -4.25 -15.64 2.22
N LYS A 150 -2.94 -15.86 2.42
CA LYS A 150 -2.15 -16.83 1.63
C LYS A 150 -2.37 -18.29 2.06
N GLY A 151 -2.90 -18.50 3.25
CA GLY A 151 -3.22 -19.81 3.79
C GLY A 151 -4.51 -20.41 3.20
N PRO A 152 -4.86 -21.64 3.60
CA PRO A 152 -6.04 -22.35 3.10
C PRO A 152 -7.35 -21.59 3.40
N ALA A 153 -7.41 -20.85 4.50
CA ALA A 153 -8.58 -20.05 4.88
C ALA A 153 -8.89 -18.93 3.87
N GLY A 154 -7.85 -18.28 3.30
CA GLY A 154 -8.03 -17.27 2.27
C GLY A 154 -8.57 -17.86 0.96
N LEU A 155 -8.08 -19.04 0.58
CA LEU A 155 -8.60 -19.78 -0.57
C LEU A 155 -10.06 -20.20 -0.37
N GLU A 156 -10.41 -20.68 0.82
CA GLU A 156 -11.78 -21.04 1.17
C GLU A 156 -12.73 -19.84 1.14
N TYR A 157 -12.29 -18.70 1.70
CA TYR A 157 -13.03 -17.44 1.61
C TYR A 157 -13.29 -17.05 0.15
N LEU A 158 -12.27 -17.10 -0.71
CA LEU A 158 -12.41 -16.78 -2.12
C LEU A 158 -13.36 -17.75 -2.84
N ARG A 159 -13.27 -19.05 -2.57
CA ARG A 159 -14.19 -20.06 -3.12
C ARG A 159 -15.63 -19.79 -2.69
N LYS A 160 -15.86 -19.48 -1.42
CA LYS A 160 -17.19 -19.16 -0.89
C LYS A 160 -17.75 -17.88 -1.48
N ALA A 161 -16.94 -16.82 -1.55
CA ALA A 161 -17.34 -15.56 -2.16
C ALA A 161 -17.66 -15.74 -3.65
N PHE A 162 -16.83 -16.48 -4.37
CA PHE A 162 -17.07 -16.82 -5.77
C PHE A 162 -18.39 -17.59 -5.94
N ALA A 163 -18.63 -18.61 -5.12
CA ALA A 163 -19.86 -19.39 -5.17
C ALA A 163 -21.10 -18.56 -4.83
N ASN A 164 -21.00 -17.58 -3.93
CA ASN A 164 -22.09 -16.66 -3.61
C ASN A 164 -22.42 -15.73 -4.79
N HIS A 165 -21.43 -15.31 -5.56
CA HIS A 165 -21.61 -14.37 -6.67
C HIS A 165 -21.99 -15.05 -7.99
N TYR A 166 -21.43 -16.23 -8.26
CA TYR A 166 -21.52 -16.91 -9.56
C TYR A 166 -22.10 -18.33 -9.47
N GLY A 167 -22.48 -18.80 -8.29
CA GLY A 167 -23.08 -20.12 -8.10
C GLY A 167 -22.05 -21.25 -8.01
N SER A 168 -22.56 -22.49 -8.04
CA SER A 168 -21.73 -23.70 -7.97
C SER A 168 -20.84 -23.83 -9.21
N PRO A 169 -19.62 -24.39 -9.10
CA PRO A 169 -18.78 -24.69 -10.26
C PRO A 169 -19.45 -25.53 -11.34
N SER A 170 -20.44 -26.36 -10.97
CA SER A 170 -21.25 -27.16 -11.90
C SER A 170 -22.10 -26.29 -12.84
N ASP A 171 -22.48 -25.09 -12.40
CA ASP A 171 -23.33 -24.17 -13.14
C ASP A 171 -22.52 -23.09 -13.88
N ALA A 172 -21.18 -23.19 -13.86
CA ALA A 172 -20.27 -22.18 -14.40
C ALA A 172 -20.52 -21.88 -15.89
N LEU A 173 -20.96 -22.87 -16.67
CA LEU A 173 -21.30 -22.68 -18.09
C LEU A 173 -22.49 -21.73 -18.30
N ILE A 174 -23.39 -21.67 -17.32
CA ILE A 174 -24.60 -20.85 -17.35
C ILE A 174 -24.34 -19.50 -16.68
N SER A 175 -23.60 -19.50 -15.56
CA SER A 175 -23.36 -18.29 -14.77
C SER A 175 -22.22 -17.41 -15.26
N LEU A 176 -21.28 -17.96 -16.05
CA LEU A 176 -20.11 -17.24 -16.59
C LEU A 176 -20.09 -17.28 -18.12
N SER A 177 -21.20 -16.87 -18.74
CA SER A 177 -21.38 -16.97 -20.19
C SER A 177 -20.34 -16.16 -20.98
N LEU A 178 -19.95 -14.97 -20.53
CA LEU A 178 -18.93 -14.15 -21.18
C LEU A 178 -17.54 -14.76 -21.03
N THR A 179 -17.22 -15.31 -19.85
CA THR A 179 -15.95 -16.02 -19.62
C THR A 179 -15.85 -17.26 -20.52
N VAL A 180 -16.94 -18.02 -20.67
CA VAL A 180 -16.98 -19.19 -21.55
C VAL A 180 -16.85 -18.79 -23.02
N GLN A 181 -17.56 -17.75 -23.45
CA GLN A 181 -17.45 -17.22 -24.81
C GLN A 181 -16.03 -16.76 -25.12
N TRP A 182 -15.41 -16.03 -24.19
CA TRP A 182 -14.04 -15.55 -24.31
C TRP A 182 -13.03 -16.71 -24.41
N LEU A 183 -13.08 -17.70 -23.52
CA LEU A 183 -12.15 -18.83 -23.60
C LEU A 183 -12.39 -19.70 -24.84
N SER A 184 -13.64 -19.81 -25.29
CA SER A 184 -13.99 -20.57 -26.49
C SER A 184 -13.51 -19.93 -27.78
N SER A 185 -13.37 -18.59 -27.84
CA SER A 185 -12.80 -17.92 -29.02
C SER A 185 -11.29 -18.11 -29.13
N VAL A 186 -10.61 -18.30 -28.00
CA VAL A 186 -9.15 -18.47 -27.93
C VAL A 186 -8.74 -19.92 -28.17
N LYS A 187 -9.55 -20.89 -27.70
CA LYS A 187 -9.25 -22.33 -27.76
C LYS A 187 -8.82 -22.86 -29.13
N PRO A 188 -9.46 -22.49 -30.27
CA PRO A 188 -9.11 -23.06 -31.57
C PRO A 188 -7.76 -22.57 -32.11
N SER A 189 -7.35 -21.37 -31.73
CA SER A 189 -6.12 -20.72 -32.23
C SER A 189 -4.96 -20.85 -31.25
N GLY A 190 -5.24 -21.09 -29.96
CA GLY A 190 -4.23 -20.93 -28.93
C GLY A 190 -3.15 -21.99 -28.87
N GLU A 191 -3.43 -23.21 -29.31
CA GLU A 191 -2.41 -24.25 -29.40
C GLU A 191 -1.47 -24.01 -30.58
N LEU A 192 -2.03 -23.62 -31.74
CA LEU A 192 -1.27 -23.30 -32.95
C LEU A 192 -0.40 -22.04 -32.77
N GLU A 193 -0.97 -20.95 -32.26
CA GLU A 193 -0.23 -19.70 -32.03
C GLU A 193 0.89 -19.87 -30.98
N TRP A 194 0.69 -20.76 -29.99
CA TRP A 194 1.71 -21.05 -29.01
C TRP A 194 2.84 -21.91 -29.57
N GLU A 195 2.51 -22.89 -30.41
CA GLU A 195 3.49 -23.70 -31.13
C GLU A 195 4.34 -22.81 -32.05
N GLU A 196 3.71 -21.94 -32.84
CA GLU A 196 4.38 -20.96 -33.70
C GLU A 196 5.29 -19.99 -32.92
N HIS A 197 4.82 -19.50 -31.77
CA HIS A 197 5.63 -18.67 -30.87
C HIS A 197 6.84 -19.43 -30.31
N THR A 198 6.65 -20.70 -29.94
CA THR A 198 7.72 -21.56 -29.41
C THR A 198 8.77 -21.85 -30.50
N ASP A 199 8.32 -22.13 -31.72
CA ASP A 199 9.16 -22.34 -32.89
C ASP A 199 9.93 -21.05 -33.26
N SER A 200 9.27 -19.90 -33.19
CA SER A 200 9.89 -18.57 -33.40
C SER A 200 10.97 -18.25 -32.35
N LEU A 201 10.74 -18.60 -31.08
CA LEU A 201 11.75 -18.47 -30.03
C LEU A 201 12.92 -19.42 -30.23
N SER A 202 12.66 -20.64 -30.70
CA SER A 202 13.69 -21.65 -30.96
C SER A 202 14.56 -21.34 -32.18
N SER A 203 13.99 -20.65 -33.18
CA SER A 203 14.68 -20.21 -34.39
C SER A 203 15.44 -18.90 -34.23
N LEU A 204 15.23 -18.18 -33.11
CA LEU A 204 16.01 -16.99 -32.77
C LEU A 204 17.43 -17.44 -32.38
N PRO A 205 18.48 -17.05 -33.13
CA PRO A 205 19.83 -17.46 -32.79
C PRO A 205 20.15 -16.94 -31.39
N ASN A 206 20.74 -17.80 -30.54
CA ASN A 206 21.10 -17.51 -29.16
C ASN A 206 22.10 -16.34 -29.15
N ARG A 207 21.58 -15.11 -29.22
CA ARG A 207 22.35 -13.88 -29.30
C ARG A 207 22.83 -13.64 -27.88
N HIS A 208 24.05 -14.12 -27.63
CA HIS A 208 24.84 -13.89 -26.43
C HIS A 208 24.42 -12.61 -25.68
N ALA A 209 23.82 -12.79 -24.51
CA ALA A 209 23.97 -12.09 -23.22
C ALA A 209 24.34 -10.58 -23.17
N SER A 210 24.16 -9.81 -24.23
CA SER A 210 24.67 -8.43 -24.33
C SER A 210 23.67 -7.50 -25.02
N SER A 211 22.40 -7.56 -24.64
CA SER A 211 21.44 -6.48 -24.88
C SER A 211 20.26 -6.66 -23.94
N SER A 212 20.46 -6.33 -22.67
CA SER A 212 19.39 -6.20 -21.69
C SER A 212 18.65 -4.86 -21.87
N GLN A 213 18.19 -4.58 -23.09
CA GLN A 213 17.32 -3.43 -23.34
C GLN A 213 15.91 -3.93 -23.65
N GLY A 214 15.19 -4.21 -22.57
CA GLY A 214 13.80 -3.81 -22.42
C GLY A 214 12.74 -4.59 -23.20
N LEU A 215 12.63 -5.90 -22.97
CA LEU A 215 11.30 -6.51 -22.96
C LEU A 215 10.74 -6.32 -21.53
N PRO A 216 9.61 -5.61 -21.34
CA PRO A 216 8.97 -5.60 -20.04
C PRO A 216 8.54 -7.03 -19.74
N SER A 217 9.08 -7.64 -18.69
CA SER A 217 8.56 -8.89 -18.15
C SER A 217 7.12 -8.63 -17.70
N ALA A 218 6.16 -8.80 -18.61
CA ALA A 218 4.74 -8.80 -18.31
C ALA A 218 4.37 -10.15 -17.71
N THR A 219 5.01 -10.49 -16.58
CA THR A 219 4.34 -11.35 -15.62
C THR A 219 3.11 -10.55 -15.20
N LEU A 220 1.93 -10.99 -15.62
CA LEU A 220 0.67 -10.56 -15.02
C LEU A 220 0.72 -11.03 -13.56
N LYS A 221 1.36 -10.21 -12.72
CA LYS A 221 1.44 -10.41 -11.29
C LYS A 221 0.02 -10.30 -10.77
N THR A 222 -0.58 -11.43 -10.46
CA THR A 222 -1.46 -11.53 -9.30
C THR A 222 -0.65 -11.03 -8.11
N GLY A 223 -1.20 -10.06 -7.37
CA GLY A 223 -0.44 -9.28 -6.39
C GLY A 223 0.31 -10.16 -5.38
N GLY A 224 1.63 -9.93 -5.27
CA GLY A 224 2.49 -10.61 -4.30
C GLY A 224 3.94 -10.66 -4.77
N SER A 225 4.72 -9.60 -4.53
CA SER A 225 6.16 -9.68 -4.72
C SER A 225 6.80 -10.43 -3.56
N ILE A 226 7.45 -11.56 -3.84
CA ILE A 226 8.48 -12.13 -2.98
C ILE A 226 9.79 -11.96 -3.74
N LEU A 227 10.74 -11.24 -3.14
CA LEU A 227 12.15 -11.31 -3.52
C LEU A 227 12.68 -12.65 -3.01
N MET A 228 13.03 -13.56 -3.91
CA MET A 228 13.82 -14.75 -3.58
C MET A 228 15.31 -14.43 -3.73
N PRO A 229 16.15 -14.67 -2.72
CA PRO A 229 17.59 -14.73 -2.90
C PRO A 229 17.94 -16.00 -3.68
N SER A 230 18.82 -15.83 -4.67
CA SER A 230 19.39 -16.89 -5.50
C SER A 230 20.35 -17.80 -4.71
N ASN A 231 20.41 -19.07 -5.15
CA ASN A 231 21.39 -20.12 -4.88
C ASN A 231 21.38 -20.83 -3.51
N ARG A 232 20.81 -22.05 -3.49
CA ARG A 232 21.61 -23.27 -3.25
C ARG A 232 20.85 -24.52 -3.69
N SER A 233 21.48 -25.32 -4.53
CA SER A 233 21.10 -26.69 -4.89
C SER A 233 21.04 -27.59 -3.66
N GLN A 234 19.84 -28.02 -3.27
CA GLN A 234 19.64 -29.21 -2.43
C GLN A 234 18.31 -29.88 -2.84
N ALA A 235 18.44 -31.09 -3.38
CA ALA A 235 17.32 -32.01 -3.56
C ALA A 235 16.78 -32.38 -2.16
N VAL A 236 15.51 -32.08 -1.90
CA VAL A 236 14.80 -32.58 -0.74
C VAL A 236 13.48 -33.16 -1.25
N SER A 237 13.41 -34.48 -1.18
CA SER A 237 12.26 -35.34 -1.39
C SER A 237 11.08 -34.89 -0.51
N SER A 238 9.91 -34.75 -1.14
CA SER A 238 8.65 -34.46 -0.45
C SER A 238 8.20 -35.69 0.36
N PRO A 239 7.78 -35.53 1.63
CA PRO A 239 7.17 -36.62 2.37
C PRO A 239 5.69 -36.76 1.96
N SER A 240 5.34 -37.95 1.51
CA SER A 240 3.97 -38.41 1.34
C SER A 240 3.27 -38.41 2.71
N THR A 241 2.31 -37.50 2.89
CA THR A 241 1.37 -37.55 4.01
C THR A 241 0.01 -37.99 3.48
N SER A 242 -0.26 -39.28 3.65
CA SER A 242 -1.58 -39.88 3.56
C SER A 242 -2.43 -39.38 4.73
N THR A 243 -3.35 -38.45 4.46
CA THR A 243 -4.49 -38.19 5.34
C THR A 243 -5.77 -38.43 4.55
N THR A 244 -6.44 -39.51 4.93
CA THR A 244 -7.81 -39.88 4.58
C THR A 244 -8.77 -38.76 4.98
N ALA A 245 -9.18 -37.92 4.02
CA ALA A 245 -10.36 -37.09 4.11
C ALA A 245 -11.19 -37.33 2.84
N ALA A 246 -12.32 -38.01 3.00
CA ALA A 246 -13.31 -38.22 1.96
C ALA A 246 -14.00 -36.89 1.63
N GLY A 247 -13.38 -36.11 0.76
CA GLY A 247 -13.99 -34.96 0.10
C GLY A 247 -13.38 -34.90 -1.29
N ASN A 248 -14.22 -34.92 -2.33
CA ASN A 248 -13.85 -34.94 -3.75
C ASN A 248 -12.48 -34.31 -4.02
N GLN A 249 -11.45 -35.14 -4.12
CA GLN A 249 -10.11 -34.71 -4.53
C GLN A 249 -10.23 -34.37 -6.01
N GLN A 250 -10.58 -33.11 -6.30
CA GLN A 250 -10.45 -32.59 -7.65
C GLN A 250 -8.97 -32.67 -8.01
N PRO A 251 -8.62 -33.21 -9.19
CA PRO A 251 -7.23 -33.39 -9.58
C PRO A 251 -6.51 -32.05 -9.55
N GLU A 252 -5.31 -32.05 -8.97
CA GLU A 252 -4.42 -30.89 -8.99
C GLU A 252 -4.08 -30.58 -10.45
N CYS A 253 -4.70 -29.53 -10.98
CA CYS A 253 -4.44 -29.11 -12.35
C CYS A 253 -3.04 -28.50 -12.35
N LYS A 254 -2.08 -29.14 -13.05
CA LYS A 254 -0.72 -28.59 -13.24
C LYS A 254 -0.71 -27.22 -13.94
N GLY A 255 -1.88 -26.74 -14.39
CA GLY A 255 -2.11 -25.36 -14.75
C GLY A 255 -1.61 -25.01 -16.15
N GLU A 256 -0.52 -25.62 -16.63
CA GLU A 256 0.20 -25.19 -17.84
C GLU A 256 -0.69 -24.91 -19.07
N ARG A 257 -1.59 -25.83 -19.45
CA ARG A 257 -2.48 -25.63 -20.63
C ARG A 257 -3.59 -24.61 -20.37
N LEU A 258 -4.16 -24.59 -19.18
CA LEU A 258 -5.23 -23.64 -18.82
C LEU A 258 -4.68 -22.23 -18.60
N ASP A 259 -3.54 -22.13 -17.94
CA ASP A 259 -2.78 -20.91 -17.71
C ASP A 259 -2.33 -20.32 -19.04
N LEU A 260 -1.83 -21.14 -19.98
CA LEU A 260 -1.53 -20.70 -21.34
C LEU A 260 -2.77 -20.10 -22.03
N LEU A 261 -3.89 -20.82 -22.01
CA LEU A 261 -5.14 -20.39 -22.64
C LEU A 261 -5.66 -19.08 -22.04
N VAL A 262 -5.58 -18.92 -20.72
CA VAL A 262 -5.95 -17.69 -20.01
C VAL A 262 -5.00 -16.54 -20.36
N ARG A 263 -3.68 -16.77 -20.37
CA ARG A 263 -2.68 -15.75 -20.72
C ARG A 263 -2.84 -15.28 -22.16
N LEU A 264 -3.01 -16.20 -23.10
CA LEU A 264 -3.26 -15.87 -24.51
C LEU A 264 -4.60 -15.13 -24.67
N GLY A 265 -5.63 -15.56 -23.96
CA GLY A 265 -6.91 -14.87 -23.95
C GLY A 265 -6.80 -13.43 -23.43
N LEU A 266 -5.98 -13.20 -22.40
CA LEU A 266 -5.74 -11.86 -21.85
C LEU A 266 -4.94 -11.00 -22.82
N LEU A 267 -3.98 -11.59 -23.54
CA LEU A 267 -3.25 -10.92 -24.60
C LEU A 267 -4.20 -10.49 -25.72
N LYS A 268 -5.03 -11.39 -26.25
CA LYS A 268 -6.02 -11.06 -27.31
C LYS A 268 -7.01 -9.98 -26.86
N LEU A 269 -7.42 -10.02 -25.59
CA LEU A 269 -8.31 -9.02 -25.00
C LEU A 269 -7.64 -7.63 -24.93
N ALA A 270 -6.38 -7.56 -24.52
CA ALA A 270 -5.63 -6.30 -24.41
C ALA A 270 -5.11 -5.77 -25.76
N SER A 271 -4.91 -6.64 -26.74
CA SER A 271 -4.47 -6.29 -28.10
C SER A 271 -5.63 -5.85 -29.02
N GLY A 272 -6.87 -5.87 -28.52
CA GLY A 272 -8.04 -5.44 -29.28
C GLY A 272 -7.96 -3.98 -29.73
N ILE A 273 -8.49 -3.71 -30.93
CA ILE A 273 -8.59 -2.36 -31.50
C ILE A 273 -9.71 -1.57 -30.82
N GLU A 274 -10.82 -2.25 -30.50
CA GLU A 274 -11.93 -1.64 -29.77
C GLU A 274 -11.59 -1.52 -28.27
N GLY A 275 -11.87 -0.36 -27.67
CA GLY A 275 -11.66 -0.14 -26.25
C GLY A 275 -12.53 -1.07 -25.40
N LEU A 276 -11.93 -1.73 -24.41
CA LEU A 276 -12.64 -2.65 -23.52
C LEU A 276 -13.81 -1.95 -22.81
N LYS A 277 -15.02 -2.50 -22.94
CA LYS A 277 -16.25 -2.05 -22.28
C LYS A 277 -16.59 -2.99 -21.13
N LEU A 278 -17.33 -2.50 -20.14
CA LEU A 278 -17.72 -3.30 -18.97
C LEU A 278 -18.66 -4.46 -19.36
N GLU A 279 -19.47 -4.26 -20.39
CA GLU A 279 -20.50 -5.21 -20.85
C GLU A 279 -19.91 -6.39 -21.63
N THR A 280 -18.75 -6.21 -22.27
CA THR A 280 -18.09 -7.24 -23.08
C THR A 280 -16.98 -7.97 -22.32
N LEU A 281 -16.71 -7.56 -21.08
CA LEU A 281 -15.61 -8.10 -20.28
C LEU A 281 -16.04 -9.37 -19.53
N PRO A 282 -15.19 -10.43 -19.49
CA PRO A 282 -15.46 -11.61 -18.67
C PRO A 282 -15.81 -11.24 -17.24
N GLU A 283 -16.77 -11.95 -16.66
CA GLU A 283 -17.40 -11.60 -15.39
C GLU A 283 -16.39 -11.50 -14.24
N THR A 284 -15.40 -12.38 -14.25
CA THR A 284 -14.32 -12.45 -13.25
C THR A 284 -13.28 -11.34 -13.42
N LEU A 285 -13.28 -10.64 -14.56
CA LEU A 285 -12.32 -9.58 -14.88
C LEU A 285 -12.87 -8.17 -14.69
N LYS A 286 -14.15 -8.01 -14.33
CA LYS A 286 -14.82 -6.70 -14.13
C LYS A 286 -14.03 -5.73 -13.25
N LEU A 287 -13.44 -6.22 -12.15
CA LEU A 287 -12.61 -5.41 -11.24
C LEU A 287 -11.27 -4.96 -11.85
N ASN A 288 -10.83 -5.59 -12.94
CA ASN A 288 -9.56 -5.31 -13.60
C ASN A 288 -9.70 -4.46 -14.86
N LEU A 289 -10.90 -3.93 -15.17
CA LEU A 289 -11.15 -3.13 -16.38
C LEU A 289 -10.17 -1.96 -16.55
N SER A 290 -9.91 -1.20 -15.48
CA SER A 290 -8.98 -0.05 -15.52
C SER A 290 -7.55 -0.48 -15.83
N ARG A 291 -7.09 -1.57 -15.20
CA ARG A 291 -5.76 -2.15 -15.43
C ARG A 291 -5.62 -2.66 -16.86
N LEU A 292 -6.64 -3.35 -17.38
CA LEU A 292 -6.64 -3.86 -18.75
C LEU A 292 -6.64 -2.73 -19.78
N ARG A 293 -7.42 -1.67 -19.58
CA ARG A 293 -7.39 -0.48 -20.44
C ARG A 293 -6.04 0.22 -20.44
N ALA A 294 -5.37 0.29 -19.29
CA ALA A 294 -4.03 0.87 -19.21
C ALA A 294 -3.02 0.07 -20.05
N VAL A 295 -3.07 -1.27 -19.98
CA VAL A 295 -2.22 -2.16 -20.80
C VAL A 295 -2.56 -2.03 -22.29
N GLN A 296 -3.85 -2.02 -22.65
CA GLN A 296 -4.29 -1.81 -24.03
C GLN A 296 -3.77 -0.48 -24.61
N ALA A 297 -3.86 0.61 -23.85
CA ALA A 297 -3.33 1.91 -24.26
C ALA A 297 -1.80 1.88 -24.45
N GLN A 298 -1.07 1.17 -23.59
CA GLN A 298 0.38 0.99 -23.75
C GLN A 298 0.72 0.20 -25.00
N LEU A 299 0.03 -0.91 -25.26
CA LEU A 299 0.23 -1.72 -26.47
C LEU A 299 -0.07 -0.93 -27.74
N GLN A 300 -1.21 -0.21 -27.77
CA GLN A 300 -1.56 0.65 -28.91
C GLN A 300 -0.51 1.72 -29.14
N LYS A 301 0.02 2.34 -28.08
CA LYS A 301 1.12 3.31 -28.20
C LYS A 301 2.38 2.69 -28.81
N ILE A 302 2.77 1.50 -28.38
CA ILE A 302 3.92 0.77 -28.94
C ILE A 302 3.69 0.49 -30.43
N THR A 303 2.52 -0.02 -30.78
CA THR A 303 2.14 -0.31 -32.17
C THR A 303 2.21 0.96 -33.04
N VAL A 304 1.65 2.07 -32.57
CA VAL A 304 1.69 3.37 -33.28
C VAL A 304 3.14 3.86 -33.44
N ILE A 305 3.99 3.71 -32.43
CA ILE A 305 5.41 4.08 -32.53
C ILE A 305 6.13 3.22 -33.58
N PHE A 306 5.89 1.91 -33.57
CA PHE A 306 6.53 0.97 -34.49
C PHE A 306 6.16 1.26 -35.96
N PHE A 307 4.90 1.60 -36.23
CA PHE A 307 4.43 1.93 -37.58
C PHE A 307 4.68 3.39 -38.00
N SER A 308 5.05 4.28 -37.07
CA SER A 308 5.36 5.69 -37.38
C SER A 308 6.86 5.99 -37.51
N LEU A 309 7.73 4.99 -37.24
CA LEU A 309 9.15 5.08 -37.56
C LEU A 309 9.35 5.00 -39.09
N PRO A 310 9.97 6.02 -39.72
CA PRO A 310 10.32 5.92 -41.14
C PRO A 310 11.42 4.87 -41.30
N PHE A 311 11.19 3.90 -42.19
CA PHE A 311 12.21 3.00 -42.70
C PHE A 311 13.16 3.72 -43.66
#